data_AF-A0A6B1DKG8-F1
#
_entry.id   AF-A0A6B1DKG8-F1
#
_cell.length_a   1.000
_cell.length_b   1.000
_cell.length_c   1.000
_cell.angle_alpha   90.00
_cell.angle_beta   90.00
_cell.angle_gamma   90.00
#
_symmetry.space_group_name_H-M   'P 1'
#
loop_
_entity.id
_entity.type
_entity.pdbx_description
1 polymer ?
#
loop_
_entity_poly.entity_id
_entity_poly.type
_entity_poly.pdbx_seq_one_letter_code
_entity_poly.pdbx_strand_id
1 'polypeptide(L)' 'MTTTTTEQRLVDLAHEHLGIDPSPEANSNLAETGVSSIDLVAFLKVVSKEFNVTSLNVGDCDGVETLRDLAALVDSHKG' A
#
# COMPACT_ATOMS: atom_id res chain seq x y z
N MET A 1 -9.35 18.12 0.58
CA MET A 1 -9.34 16.67 0.30
C MET A 1 -8.76 16.00 1.53
N THR A 2 -9.54 15.23 2.26
CA THR A 2 -9.11 14.59 3.52
C THR A 2 -8.38 13.31 3.18
N THR A 3 -7.05 13.36 3.13
CA THR A 3 -6.21 12.17 3.12
C THR A 3 -6.50 11.40 4.41
N THR A 4 -6.89 10.12 4.29
CA THR A 4 -7.17 9.29 5.47
C THR A 4 -5.88 8.95 6.21
N THR A 5 -5.96 8.69 7.51
CA THR A 5 -4.79 8.30 8.33
C THR A 5 -4.12 7.03 7.78
N THR A 6 -4.92 6.12 7.18
CA THR A 6 -4.43 4.90 6.52
C THR A 6 -3.63 5.23 5.25
N GLU A 7 -4.12 6.12 4.37
CA GLU A 7 -3.37 6.56 3.18
C GLU A 7 -2.02 7.19 3.55
N GLN A 8 -2.00 8.13 4.51
CA GLN A 8 -0.75 8.76 4.92
C GLN A 8 0.26 7.75 5.48
N ARG A 9 -0.23 6.79 6.27
CA ARG A 9 0.63 5.76 6.85
C ARG A 9 1.14 4.77 5.80
N LEU A 10 0.36 4.48 4.76
CA LEU A 10 0.79 3.66 3.62
C LEU A 10 1.87 4.35 2.79
N VAL A 11 1.76 5.66 2.56
CA VAL A 11 2.80 6.44 1.86
C VAL A 11 4.12 6.41 2.65
N ASP A 12 4.04 6.59 3.97
CA ASP A 12 5.19 6.50 4.88
C ASP A 12 5.85 5.12 4.83
N LEU A 13 5.06 4.05 4.99
CA LEU A 13 5.58 2.68 4.87
C LEU A 13 6.16 2.39 3.49
N ALA A 14 5.55 2.89 2.42
CA ALA A 14 6.04 2.69 1.06
C ALA A 14 7.39 3.39 0.87
N HIS A 15 7.55 4.61 1.38
CA HIS A 15 8.84 5.28 1.38
C HIS A 15 9.88 4.49 2.20
N GLU A 16 9.55 4.07 3.42
CA GLU A 16 10.49 3.37 4.31
C GLU A 16 10.90 1.98 3.82
N HIS A 17 9.96 1.21 3.24
CA HIS A 17 10.19 -0.19 2.88
C HIS A 17 10.50 -0.40 1.40
N LEU A 18 9.95 0.42 0.50
CA LEU A 18 10.17 0.29 -0.94
C LEU A 18 11.26 1.25 -1.44
N GLY A 19 11.69 2.22 -0.62
CA GLY A 19 12.73 3.18 -0.98
C GLY A 19 12.35 4.05 -2.19
N ILE A 20 11.06 4.33 -2.36
CA ILE A 20 10.56 5.15 -3.47
C ILE A 20 10.86 6.62 -3.16
N ASP A 21 11.80 7.18 -3.90
CA ASP A 21 12.19 8.58 -3.83
C ASP A 21 11.96 9.30 -5.17
N PRO A 22 11.28 10.47 -5.17
CA PRO A 22 10.64 11.12 -4.02
C PRO A 22 9.43 10.32 -3.51
N SER A 23 8.98 10.60 -2.27
CA SER A 23 7.80 9.96 -1.67
C SER A 23 6.66 9.84 -2.67
N PRO A 24 6.11 8.63 -2.88
CA PRO A 24 5.04 8.44 -3.86
C PRO A 24 3.77 9.17 -3.40
N GLU A 25 3.03 9.75 -4.35
CA GLU A 25 1.71 10.26 -4.05
C GLU A 25 0.74 9.08 -3.88
N ALA A 26 -0.32 9.25 -3.07
CA ALA A 26 -1.29 8.18 -2.83
C ALA A 26 -1.98 7.72 -4.13
N ASN A 27 -2.10 8.59 -5.14
CA ASN A 27 -2.67 8.27 -6.45
C ASN A 27 -1.62 7.83 -7.48
N SER A 28 -0.34 7.79 -7.13
CA SER A 28 0.70 7.32 -8.04
C SER A 28 0.54 5.81 -8.25
N ASN A 29 0.73 5.38 -9.50
CA ASN A 29 0.69 3.96 -9.83
C ASN A 29 1.96 3.27 -9.30
N LEU A 30 1.78 2.23 -8.49
CA LEU A 30 2.88 1.47 -7.88
C LEU A 30 3.73 0.72 -8.92
N ALA A 31 3.18 0.41 -10.09
CA ALA A 31 3.95 -0.17 -11.19
C ALA A 31 4.88 0.87 -11.85
N GLU A 32 4.50 2.16 -11.83
CA GLU A 32 5.28 3.25 -12.41
C GLU A 32 6.40 3.75 -11.48
N THR A 33 6.31 3.46 -10.18
CA THR A 33 7.35 3.83 -9.20
C THR A 33 8.59 2.93 -9.24
N GLY A 34 8.62 1.95 -10.15
CA GLY A 34 9.75 1.02 -10.29
C GLY A 34 9.82 -0.06 -9.21
N VAL A 35 8.76 -0.22 -8.43
CA VAL A 35 8.65 -1.27 -7.40
C VAL A 35 8.53 -2.62 -8.07
N SER A 36 9.42 -3.55 -7.71
CA SER A 36 9.34 -4.92 -8.18
C SER A 36 8.19 -5.67 -7.49
N SER A 37 7.60 -6.65 -8.18
CA SER A 37 6.53 -7.47 -7.61
C SER A 37 6.94 -8.19 -6.33
N ILE A 38 8.24 -8.48 -6.16
CA ILE A 38 8.80 -9.09 -4.93
C ILE A 38 8.71 -8.12 -3.75
N ASP A 39 9.17 -6.88 -3.94
CA ASP A 39 9.10 -5.82 -2.94
C ASP A 39 7.65 -5.47 -2.61
N LEU A 40 6.76 -5.48 -3.61
CA LEU A 40 5.33 -5.29 -3.39
C LEU A 40 4.75 -6.38 -2.47
N VAL A 41 5.06 -7.66 -2.71
CA VAL A 41 4.60 -8.76 -1.85
C VAL A 41 5.17 -8.63 -0.43
N ALA A 42 6.43 -8.21 -0.29
CA ALA A 42 7.03 -7.95 1.02
C ALA A 42 6.33 -6.79 1.74
N PHE A 43 6.05 -5.71 1.02
CA PHE A 43 5.33 -4.55 1.52
C PHE A 43 3.91 -4.90 1.98
N LEU A 44 3.15 -5.69 1.20
CA LEU A 44 1.81 -6.13 1.58
C LEU A 44 1.81 -6.93 2.90
N LYS A 45 2.86 -7.72 3.17
CA LYS A 45 3.01 -8.40 4.47
C LYS A 45 3.26 -7.43 5.62
N VAL A 46 4.04 -6.37 5.39
CA VAL A 46 4.27 -5.30 6.38
C VAL A 46 2.97 -4.58 6.67
N VAL A 47 2.25 -4.17 5.63
CA VAL A 47 0.94 -3.49 5.73
C VAL A 47 -0.07 -4.35 6.48
N SER A 48 -0.18 -5.63 6.11
CA SER A 48 -1.05 -6.59 6.78
C SER A 48 -0.75 -6.70 8.28
N LYS A 49 0.54 -6.75 8.64
CA LYS A 49 0.98 -6.82 10.03
C LYS A 49 0.71 -5.52 10.79
N GLU A 50 1.01 -4.37 10.19
CA GLU A 50 0.82 -3.04 10.80
C GLU A 50 -0.66 -2.77 11.08
N PHE A 51 -1.54 -3.12 10.13
CA PHE A 51 -2.97 -2.85 10.25
C PHE A 51 -3.78 -4.03 10.80
N ASN A 52 -3.11 -5.10 11.22
CA ASN A 52 -3.73 -6.35 11.71
C ASN A 52 -4.72 -6.98 10.72
N VAL A 53 -4.51 -6.77 9.41
CA VAL A 53 -5.33 -7.37 8.36
C VAL A 53 -4.83 -8.77 8.08
N THR A 54 -5.66 -9.78 8.33
CA THR A 54 -5.30 -11.20 8.16
C THR A 54 -5.59 -11.75 6.76
N SER A 55 -6.36 -11.03 5.95
CA SER A 55 -6.87 -11.53 4.66
C SER A 55 -6.26 -10.87 3.42
N LEU A 56 -5.28 -9.97 3.59
CA LEU A 56 -4.64 -9.29 2.47
C LEU A 56 -3.72 -10.27 1.73
N ASN A 57 -4.22 -10.82 0.62
CA ASN A 57 -3.50 -11.74 -0.25
C ASN A 57 -3.16 -11.07 -1.58
N VAL A 58 -2.18 -11.62 -2.30
CA VAL A 58 -1.76 -11.10 -3.61
C VAL A 58 -2.94 -11.06 -4.61
N GLY A 59 -3.88 -11.99 -4.50
CA GLY A 59 -5.09 -12.00 -5.33
C GLY A 59 -6.12 -10.92 -4.97
N ASP A 60 -6.07 -10.38 -3.75
CA ASP A 60 -6.87 -9.21 -3.33
C ASP A 60 -6.24 -7.91 -3.88
N CYS A 61 -4.93 -7.95 -4.15
CA CYS A 61 -4.20 -6.89 -4.83
C CYS A 61 -4.26 -6.95 -6.37
N ASP A 62 -5.04 -7.86 -6.95
CA ASP A 62 -5.19 -7.99 -8.42
C ASP A 62 -5.81 -6.73 -9.08
N GLY A 63 -6.42 -5.84 -8.30
CA GLY A 63 -6.90 -4.53 -8.74
C GLY A 63 -6.17 -3.33 -8.11
N VAL A 64 -5.17 -3.55 -7.26
CA VAL A 64 -4.49 -2.48 -6.53
C VAL A 64 -3.42 -1.85 -7.42
N GLU A 65 -3.77 -0.73 -8.05
CA GLU A 65 -2.84 0.04 -8.89
C GLU A 65 -2.13 1.15 -8.10
N THR A 66 -2.77 1.69 -7.06
CA THR A 66 -2.28 2.86 -6.31
C THR A 66 -2.28 2.62 -4.81
N LEU A 67 -1.48 3.37 -4.06
CA LEU A 67 -1.48 3.33 -2.60
C LEU A 67 -2.85 3.70 -1.99
N ARG A 68 -3.61 4.54 -2.68
CA ARG A 68 -4.98 4.87 -2.31
C ARG A 68 -5.92 3.66 -2.43
N ASP A 69 -5.79 2.88 -3.49
CA ASP A 69 -6.59 1.66 -3.66
C ASP A 69 -6.28 0.66 -2.55
N LEU A 70 -4.99 0.48 -2.25
CA LEU A 70 -4.54 -0.31 -1.12
C LEU A 70 -5.09 0.24 0.22
N ALA A 71 -5.14 1.55 0.39
CA ALA A 71 -5.69 2.16 1.60
C ALA A 71 -7.18 1.86 1.77
N ALA A 72 -7.95 1.95 0.69
CA ALA A 72 -9.38 1.64 0.69
C ALA A 72 -9.64 0.16 0.97
N LEU A 73 -8.78 -0.72 0.45
CA LEU A 73 -8.80 -2.15 0.70
C LEU A 73 -8.51 -2.48 2.18
N VAL A 74 -7.44 -1.91 2.73
CA VAL A 74 -7.07 -2.03 4.15
C VAL A 74 -8.18 -1.50 5.05
N ASP A 75 -8.80 -0.38 4.70
CA ASP A 75 -9.90 0.21 5.46
C ASP A 75 -11.15 -0.68 5.41
N SER A 76 -11.47 -1.27 4.24
CA SER A 76 -12.58 -2.24 4.11
C SER A 76 -12.35 -3.51 4.95
N HIS A 77 -11.09 -3.89 5.18
CA HIS A 77 -10.73 -5.04 6.01
C HIS A 77 -10.58 -4.71 7.50
N LYS A 78 -10.48 -3.43 7.87
CA LYS A 78 -10.56 -2.93 9.25
C LYS A 78 -12.03 -2.86 9.68
N GLY A 79 -12.68 -4.02 9.76
CA GLY A 79 -14.05 -4.20 10.24
C GLY A 79 -14.10 -5.10 11.46
#